data_AF-A0ABD0P3D3-F1
#
_entry.id   AF-A0ABD0P3D3-F1
#
_cell.length_a   1.000
_cell.length_b   1.000
_cell.length_c   1.000
_cell.angle_alpha   90.00
_cell.angle_beta   90.00
_cell.angle_gamma   90.00
#
_symmetry.space_group_name_H-M   'P 1'
#
loop_
_entity.id
_entity.type
_entity.pdbx_description
1 polymer ?
#
loop_
_entity_poly.entity_id
_entity_poly.type
_entity_poly.pdbx_seq_one_letter_code
_entity_poly.pdbx_strand_id
1 'polypeptide(L)'
;RALTYILKNNFKAESGSRSDVPKIVILITDGKSQDDVLSPAQRLRDAGIELFAIGVKYADKKELRAIASPPQKTHVYNVPDFSFMFDIMEKLTRSVCERISELNGGDSGGFSRRWSDLMTSEVTARRFCVTRPVNL
;
A
#
# COMPACT_ATOMS: atom_id res chain seq x y z
N ARG A 1 5.38 16.77 -1.47
CA ARG A 1 4.05 17.20 -1.99
C ARG A 1 3.12 16.01 -2.20
N ALA A 2 3.54 15.00 -2.96
CA ALA A 2 2.73 13.81 -3.25
C ALA A 2 2.22 13.11 -1.97
N LEU A 3 3.09 12.92 -0.97
CA LEU A 3 2.70 12.29 0.30
C LEU A 3 1.58 13.06 1.03
N THR A 4 1.67 14.39 1.07
CA THR A 4 0.60 15.24 1.63
C THR A 4 -0.69 15.13 0.82
N TYR A 5 -0.61 15.02 -0.50
CA TYR A 5 -1.78 14.83 -1.36
C TYR A 5 -2.48 13.51 -1.05
N ILE A 6 -1.72 12.41 -0.95
CA ILE A 6 -2.27 11.09 -0.63
C ILE A 6 -3.04 11.12 0.68
N LEU A 7 -2.44 11.72 1.72
CA LEU A 7 -3.07 11.86 3.05
C LEU A 7 -4.40 12.62 2.97
N LYS A 8 -4.47 13.67 2.15
CA LYS A 8 -5.65 14.55 2.06
C LYS A 8 -6.75 14.03 1.15
N ASN A 9 -6.43 13.16 0.18
CA ASN A 9 -7.34 12.90 -0.93
C ASN A 9 -7.65 11.43 -1.15
N ASN A 10 -6.73 10.51 -0.87
CA ASN A 10 -6.89 9.12 -1.33
C ASN A 10 -7.60 8.23 -0.31
N PHE A 11 -7.37 8.44 0.99
CA PHE A 11 -7.89 7.57 2.05
C PHE A 11 -9.18 8.07 2.69
N LYS A 12 -10.08 8.55 1.82
CA LYS A 12 -11.39 9.12 2.15
C LYS A 12 -12.54 8.21 1.71
N ALA A 13 -13.65 8.24 2.44
CA ALA A 13 -14.81 7.38 2.14
C ALA A 13 -15.40 7.72 0.76
N GLU A 14 -15.48 9.00 0.41
CA GLU A 14 -15.91 9.49 -0.90
C GLU A 14 -14.98 9.08 -2.05
N SER A 15 -13.75 8.64 -1.74
CA SER A 15 -12.79 8.08 -2.69
C SER A 15 -12.76 6.55 -2.68
N GLY A 16 -13.75 5.90 -2.04
CA GLY A 16 -13.84 4.45 -1.94
C GLY A 16 -12.94 3.82 -0.88
N SER A 17 -12.32 4.63 0.00
CA SER A 17 -11.52 4.10 1.10
C SER A 17 -12.42 3.46 2.16
N ARG A 18 -12.08 2.25 2.57
CA ARG A 18 -12.74 1.52 3.64
C ARG A 18 -11.99 1.71 4.96
N SER A 19 -12.74 1.82 6.05
CA SER A 19 -12.17 2.01 7.39
C SER A 19 -11.74 0.70 8.05
N ASP A 20 -12.26 -0.45 7.60
CA ASP A 20 -12.06 -1.77 8.20
C ASP A 20 -10.94 -2.59 7.55
N VAL A 21 -10.13 -1.97 6.68
CA VAL A 21 -9.03 -2.64 5.97
C VAL A 21 -7.71 -1.87 6.13
N PRO A 22 -6.56 -2.56 6.13
CA PRO A 22 -5.27 -1.91 6.12
C PRO A 22 -5.09 -0.99 4.90
N LYS A 23 -4.47 0.16 5.11
CA LYS A 23 -4.17 1.15 4.08
C LYS A 23 -2.69 1.08 3.74
N ILE A 24 -2.35 0.92 2.46
CA ILE A 24 -0.97 0.76 2.00
C ILE A 24 -0.68 1.76 0.88
N VAL A 25 0.51 2.35 0.91
CA VAL A 25 1.08 3.15 -0.20
C VAL A 25 2.40 2.50 -0.63
N ILE A 26 2.55 2.30 -1.93
CA ILE A 26 3.80 1.90 -2.55
C ILE A 26 4.30 3.10 -3.36
N LEU A 27 5.35 3.77 -2.88
CA LEU A 27 5.97 4.91 -3.55
C LEU A 27 7.09 4.43 -4.47
N ILE A 28 7.11 4.89 -5.71
CA ILE A 28 8.19 4.66 -6.67
C ILE A 28 8.80 6.01 -7.07
N THR A 29 10.13 6.12 -7.04
CA THR A 29 10.85 7.33 -7.47
C THR A 29 12.23 6.97 -8.01
N ASP A 30 12.77 7.77 -8.93
CA ASP A 30 14.08 7.57 -9.55
C ASP A 30 15.13 8.61 -9.14
N GLY A 31 14.76 9.53 -8.24
CA GLY A 31 15.59 10.67 -7.87
C GLY A 31 15.29 11.22 -6.48
N LYS A 32 15.94 12.34 -6.18
CA LYS A 32 15.78 13.05 -4.91
C LYS A 32 14.56 13.98 -4.96
N SER A 33 13.79 14.00 -3.87
CA SER A 33 12.69 14.92 -3.69
C SER A 33 13.14 16.38 -3.71
N GLN A 34 12.28 17.25 -4.22
CA GLN A 34 12.45 18.71 -4.17
C GLN A 34 11.70 19.34 -3.00
N ASP A 35 11.09 18.52 -2.14
CA ASP A 35 10.37 18.95 -0.95
C ASP A 35 10.55 17.99 0.22
N ASP A 36 10.11 18.42 1.40
CA ASP A 36 10.19 17.61 2.61
C ASP A 36 9.40 16.30 2.47
N VAL A 37 10.09 15.20 2.73
CA VAL A 37 9.55 13.84 2.73
C VAL A 37 9.29 13.31 4.12
N LEU A 38 10.01 13.82 5.14
CA LEU A 38 10.01 13.24 6.48
C LEU A 38 8.69 13.54 7.21
N SER A 39 8.30 14.81 7.28
CA SER A 39 7.08 15.22 7.98
C SER A 39 5.81 14.60 7.36
N PRO A 40 5.59 14.62 6.03
CA PRO A 40 4.40 14.01 5.47
C PRO A 40 4.41 12.47 5.53
N ALA A 41 5.57 11.82 5.43
CA ALA A 41 5.65 10.37 5.64
C ALA A 41 5.30 9.99 7.08
N GLN A 42 5.79 10.75 8.07
CA GLN A 42 5.44 10.53 9.47
C GLN A 42 3.93 10.65 9.69
N ARG A 43 3.27 11.69 9.14
CA ARG A 43 1.82 11.83 9.25
C ARG A 43 1.03 10.69 8.62
N LEU A 44 1.51 10.13 7.50
CA LEU A 44 0.88 8.95 6.89
C LEU A 44 0.99 7.73 7.82
N ARG A 45 2.18 7.48 8.40
CA ARG A 45 2.39 6.37 9.34
C ARG A 45 1.57 6.54 10.62
N ASP A 46 1.51 7.75 11.16
CA ASP A 46 0.68 8.08 12.34
C ASP A 46 -0.81 7.87 12.07
N ALA A 47 -1.24 8.05 10.81
CA ALA A 47 -2.60 7.74 10.36
C ALA A 47 -2.85 6.25 10.09
N GLY A 48 -1.92 5.36 10.47
CA GLY A 48 -2.03 3.91 10.29
C GLY A 48 -1.86 3.45 8.84
N ILE A 49 -1.23 4.28 7.98
CA ILE A 49 -0.97 3.93 6.58
C ILE A 49 0.43 3.33 6.46
N GLU A 50 0.49 2.12 5.92
CA GLU A 50 1.73 1.37 5.70
C GLU A 50 2.45 1.88 4.44
N LEU A 51 3.75 2.17 4.53
CA LEU A 51 4.52 2.79 3.46
C LEU A 51 5.65 1.88 2.98
N PHE A 52 5.61 1.52 1.70
CA PHE A 52 6.72 0.91 0.96
C PHE A 52 7.35 1.95 0.04
N ALA A 53 8.67 1.93 -0.10
CA ALA A 53 9.40 2.85 -0.96
C ALA A 53 10.35 2.08 -1.89
N ILE A 54 10.25 2.36 -3.19
CA ILE A 54 11.03 1.75 -4.26
C ILE A 54 11.80 2.85 -4.97
N GLY A 55 13.11 2.80 -4.83
CA GLY A 55 14.05 3.64 -5.58
C GLY A 55 14.46 2.99 -6.88
N VAL A 56 14.56 3.79 -7.93
CA VAL A 56 15.14 3.38 -9.21
C VAL A 56 16.38 4.23 -9.47
N LYS A 57 17.46 3.62 -9.98
CA LYS A 57 18.66 4.32 -10.43
C LYS A 57 19.28 5.23 -9.37
N TYR A 58 19.02 6.54 -9.44
CA TYR A 58 19.64 7.59 -8.61
C TYR A 58 18.75 8.05 -7.44
N ALA A 59 17.74 7.26 -7.08
CA ALA A 59 16.90 7.54 -5.93
C ALA A 59 17.73 7.69 -4.64
N ASP A 60 17.40 8.69 -3.83
CA ASP A 60 18.11 8.95 -2.58
C ASP A 60 17.69 7.92 -1.51
N LYS A 61 18.59 7.00 -1.19
CA LYS A 61 18.33 5.92 -0.22
C LYS A 61 17.98 6.44 1.19
N LYS A 62 18.45 7.62 1.60
CA LYS A 62 18.09 8.21 2.90
C LYS A 62 16.64 8.68 2.87
N GLU A 63 16.20 9.31 1.78
CA GLU A 63 14.80 9.69 1.60
C GLU A 63 13.88 8.48 1.54
N LEU A 64 14.24 7.43 0.79
CA LEU A 64 13.45 6.18 0.75
C LEU A 64 13.24 5.60 2.16
N ARG A 65 14.31 5.59 2.99
CA ARG A 65 14.25 5.12 4.39
C ARG A 65 13.44 6.04 5.31
N ALA A 66 13.45 7.35 5.05
CA ALA A 66 12.64 8.30 5.80
C ALA A 66 11.14 8.19 5.47
N ILE A 67 10.83 7.77 4.24
CA ILE A 67 9.46 7.57 3.76
C ILE A 67 8.89 6.24 4.23
N ALA A 68 9.59 5.14 3.98
CA ALA A 68 9.12 3.80 4.27
C ALA A 68 8.85 3.59 5.77
N SER A 69 7.90 2.72 6.07
CA SER A 69 7.69 2.23 7.43
C SER A 69 8.82 1.30 7.88
N PRO A 70 9.02 1.14 9.20
CA PRO A 70 9.82 0.06 9.74
C PRO A 70 9.17 -1.32 9.51
N PRO A 71 9.96 -2.41 9.33
CA PRO A 71 11.42 -2.41 9.19
C PRO A 71 11.87 -2.15 7.75
N GLN A 72 13.00 -1.44 7.60
CA GLN A 72 13.54 -1.05 6.28
C GLN A 72 13.86 -2.25 5.37
N LYS A 73 14.17 -3.42 5.93
CA LYS A 73 14.56 -4.63 5.17
C LYS A 73 13.45 -5.14 4.24
N THR A 74 12.18 -4.90 4.59
CA THR A 74 11.00 -5.35 3.83
C THR A 74 10.25 -4.21 3.16
N HIS A 75 10.50 -2.95 3.55
CA HIS A 75 9.77 -1.79 3.06
C HIS A 75 10.58 -0.87 2.15
N VAL A 76 11.89 -1.09 2.00
CA VAL A 76 12.76 -0.30 1.12
C VAL A 76 13.40 -1.17 0.05
N TYR A 77 13.18 -0.80 -1.21
CA TYR A 77 13.78 -1.42 -2.38
C TYR A 77 14.56 -0.38 -3.16
N ASN A 78 15.66 -0.78 -3.79
CA ASN A 78 16.39 0.09 -4.70
C ASN A 78 16.93 -0.74 -5.87
N VAL A 79 16.44 -0.47 -7.07
CA VAL A 79 16.82 -1.19 -8.29
C VAL A 79 17.69 -0.32 -9.21
N PRO A 80 18.59 -0.90 -10.04
CA PRO A 80 19.47 -0.14 -10.91
C PRO A 80 18.75 0.68 -11.98
N ASP A 81 17.67 0.14 -12.54
CA ASP A 81 16.79 0.78 -13.52
C ASP A 81 15.43 0.06 -13.55
N PHE A 82 14.50 0.53 -14.39
CA PHE A 82 13.13 0.00 -14.43
C PHE A 82 13.03 -1.45 -14.94
N SER A 83 14.02 -1.97 -15.69
CA SER A 83 13.99 -3.35 -16.18
C SER A 83 14.12 -4.37 -15.04
N PHE A 84 14.85 -4.02 -13.98
CA PHE A 84 15.00 -4.83 -12.77
C PHE A 84 13.80 -4.72 -11.81
N MET A 85 12.77 -3.93 -12.16
CA MET A 85 11.58 -3.82 -11.32
C MET A 85 10.84 -5.16 -11.25
N PHE A 86 10.85 -5.94 -12.33
CA PHE A 86 10.26 -7.29 -12.36
C PHE A 86 10.91 -8.24 -11.35
N ASP A 87 12.22 -8.13 -11.14
CA ASP A 87 12.98 -9.00 -10.24
C ASP A 87 12.57 -8.83 -8.77
N ILE A 88 12.06 -7.65 -8.41
CA ILE A 88 11.59 -7.37 -7.04
C ILE A 88 10.09 -7.58 -6.87
N MET A 89 9.32 -7.79 -7.94
CA MET A 89 7.85 -7.87 -7.87
C MET A 89 7.36 -9.02 -6.99
N GLU A 90 7.94 -10.22 -7.15
CA GLU A 90 7.55 -11.37 -6.33
C GLU A 90 7.82 -11.11 -4.85
N LYS A 91 9.01 -10.58 -4.54
CA LYS A 91 9.42 -10.27 -3.17
C LYS A 91 8.60 -9.14 -2.55
N LEU A 92 8.33 -8.08 -3.31
CA LEU A 92 7.49 -6.96 -2.89
C LEU A 92 6.07 -7.43 -2.59
N THR A 93 5.48 -8.21 -3.50
CA THR A 93 4.13 -8.76 -3.33
C THR A 93 4.06 -9.59 -2.06
N ARG A 94 5.03 -10.49 -1.85
CA ARG A 94 5.11 -11.30 -0.64
C ARG A 94 5.19 -10.43 0.63
N SER A 95 6.07 -9.43 0.64
CA SER A 95 6.27 -8.55 1.79
C SER A 95 5.01 -7.74 2.11
N VAL A 96 4.30 -7.26 1.08
CA VAL A 96 3.02 -6.57 1.23
C VAL A 96 1.94 -7.52 1.79
N CYS A 97 1.82 -8.74 1.26
CA CYS A 97 0.84 -9.72 1.73
C CYS A 97 1.08 -10.17 3.17
N GLU A 98 2.33 -10.44 3.55
CA GLU A 98 2.72 -10.74 4.92
C GLU A 98 2.34 -9.57 5.84
N ARG A 99 2.66 -8.34 5.43
CA ARG A 99 2.36 -7.15 6.22
C ARG A 99 0.85 -6.89 6.38
N ILE A 100 0.06 -7.11 5.33
CA ILE A 100 -1.41 -7.05 5.43
C ILE A 100 -1.93 -8.07 6.45
N SER A 101 -1.35 -9.27 6.47
CA SER A 101 -1.77 -10.34 7.39
C SER A 101 -1.45 -9.97 8.84
N GLU A 102 -0.29 -9.37 9.09
CA GLU A 102 0.09 -8.83 10.40
C GLU A 102 -0.82 -7.68 10.85
N LEU A 103 -1.10 -6.71 9.96
CA LEU A 103 -1.95 -5.56 10.26
C LEU A 103 -3.41 -5.94 10.55
N ASN A 104 -3.87 -7.05 9.98
CA ASN A 104 -5.19 -7.61 10.28
C ASN A 104 -5.23 -8.42 11.58
N GLY A 105 -4.14 -8.45 12.36
CA GLY A 105 -4.14 -9.08 13.68
C GLY A 105 -3.77 -10.56 13.69
N GLY A 106 -2.91 -11.02 12.77
CA GLY A 106 -2.25 -12.32 12.90
C GLY A 106 -3.20 -13.49 13.13
N ASP A 107 -4.30 -13.54 12.38
CA ASP A 107 -5.25 -14.64 12.51
C ASP A 107 -4.69 -15.87 11.78
N SER A 108 -4.03 -16.74 12.54
CA SER A 108 -3.74 -18.12 12.17
C SER A 108 -5.06 -18.87 11.97
N GLY A 109 -5.77 -18.59 10.88
CA GLY A 109 -7.06 -19.22 10.58
C GLY A 109 -8.11 -18.36 9.85
N GLY A 110 -7.85 -17.10 9.51
CA GLY A 110 -8.94 -16.17 9.14
C GLY A 110 -8.99 -15.62 7.71
N PHE A 111 -7.90 -15.62 6.94
CA PHE A 111 -7.90 -14.92 5.64
C PHE A 111 -8.81 -15.59 4.59
N SER A 112 -9.14 -16.87 4.79
CA SER A 112 -9.96 -17.65 3.86
C SER A 112 -11.47 -17.47 4.03
N ARG A 113 -11.98 -16.81 5.08
CA ARG A 113 -13.44 -16.69 5.30
C ARG A 113 -14.02 -15.31 5.02
N ARG A 114 -13.17 -14.30 4.79
CA ARG A 114 -13.60 -12.89 4.72
C ARG A 114 -13.76 -12.37 3.29
N TRP A 115 -13.14 -13.01 2.30
CA TRP A 115 -13.15 -12.56 0.89
C TRP A 115 -13.55 -13.65 -0.11
N SER A 116 -13.55 -14.92 0.31
CA SER A 116 -13.91 -16.06 -0.54
C SER A 116 -15.34 -15.97 -1.08
N ASP A 117 -16.22 -15.29 -0.36
CA ASP A 117 -17.66 -15.33 -0.62
C ASP A 117 -18.16 -14.05 -1.29
N LEU A 118 -17.29 -13.25 -1.91
CA LEU A 118 -17.75 -12.04 -2.60
C LEU A 118 -18.53 -12.41 -3.87
N MET A 119 -19.72 -11.82 -4.01
CA MET A 119 -20.59 -11.99 -5.16
C MET A 119 -20.72 -10.66 -5.91
N THR A 120 -20.67 -10.74 -7.24
CA THR A 120 -21.01 -9.60 -8.09
C THR A 120 -22.53 -9.50 -8.22
N SER A 121 -23.06 -8.33 -7.89
CA SER A 121 -24.45 -7.96 -8.12
C SER A 121 -24.52 -6.79 -9.11
N GLU A 122 -25.69 -6.58 -9.70
CA GLU A 122 -25.96 -5.44 -10.58
C GLU A 122 -25.01 -5.30 -11.78
N VAL A 123 -24.61 -6.43 -12.38
CA VAL A 123 -23.76 -6.45 -13.57
C VAL A 123 -24.53 -5.90 -14.77
N THR A 124 -24.13 -4.72 -15.23
CA THR A 124 -24.65 -4.05 -16.43
C THR A 124 -23.49 -3.57 -17.29
N ALA A 125 -23.77 -3.07 -18.50
CA ALA A 125 -22.75 -2.44 -19.34
C ALA A 125 -22.10 -1.18 -18.71
N ARG A 126 -22.61 -0.70 -17.56
CA ARG A 126 -22.18 0.57 -16.93
C ARG A 126 -21.71 0.44 -15.48
N ARG A 127 -22.04 -0.65 -14.78
CA ARG A 127 -21.60 -0.90 -13.40
C ARG A 127 -21.66 -2.38 -13.04
N PHE A 128 -20.92 -2.74 -12.01
CA PHE A 128 -21.11 -3.95 -11.21
C PHE A 128 -20.80 -3.59 -9.76
N CYS A 129 -21.54 -4.18 -8.84
CA CYS A 129 -21.32 -4.06 -7.40
C CYS A 129 -20.74 -5.38 -6.89
N VAL A 130 -19.86 -5.31 -5.89
CA VAL A 130 -19.31 -6.51 -5.25
C VAL A 130 -19.72 -6.47 -3.78
N THR A 131 -20.51 -7.46 -3.35
CA THR A 131 -21.09 -7.51 -2.01
C THR A 131 -20.88 -8.89 -1.40
N ARG A 132 -21.00 -9.01 -0.07
CA ARG A 132 -21.08 -10.32 0.58
C ARG A 132 -22.53 -10.81 0.55
N PRO A 133 -22.77 -12.12 0.28
CA PRO A 133 -24.08 -12.72 0.42
C PRO A 133 -24.49 -12.62 1.89
N VAL A 134 -25.68 -12.07 2.11
CA VAL A 134 -26.30 -12.00 3.42
C VAL A 134 -26.92 -13.38 3.64
N ASN A 135 -26.21 -14.30 4.30
CA ASN A 135 -26.84 -15.53 4.77
C ASN A 135 -27.71 -15.17 5.99
N LEU A 136 -28.99 -15.55 5.93
CA LEU A 136 -29.95 -15.53 7.04
C LEU A 136 -29.48 -16.42 8.19
#